data_AF-A0A4P6HLC7-F1
#
_entry.id   AF-A0A4P6HLC7-F1
#
_cell.length_a   1.000
_cell.length_b   1.000
_cell.length_c   1.000
_cell.angle_alpha   90.00
_cell.angle_beta   90.00
_cell.angle_gamma   90.00
#
_symmetry.space_group_name_H-M   'P 1'
#
loop_
_entity.id
_entity.type
_entity.pdbx_description
1 polymer ?
#
loop_
_entity_poly.entity_id
_entity_poly.type
_entity_poly.pdbx_seq_one_letter_code
_entity_poly.pdbx_strand_id
1 'polypeptide(L)'
;MHHKVKPGAPPARSTDGNKNLEFPGQALYPKAAMTKQAQSPAATKTSALAVWGLVLLTALAAWHFTACFLPWYTGQRAEHFARRLHDLSSLRAALADYHAKYGRYPANAGFDGAIGPKGETKNDWLPELAGEFLPALPRDPAGTSDPDKQYLYHGDGADYKIIVHGSGDCALARKAHPDMVDPTRDCWAYGFWTPGAANW
;
A
#
# COMPACT_ATOMS: atom_id res chain seq x y z
N MET A 1 40.93 -20.10 -15.52
CA MET A 1 41.30 -20.21 -14.10
C MET A 1 40.06 -19.87 -13.28
N HIS A 2 39.35 -20.88 -12.79
CA HIS A 2 38.06 -20.71 -12.11
C HIS A 2 38.27 -20.47 -10.61
N HIS A 3 37.98 -19.25 -10.13
CA HIS A 3 37.91 -18.96 -8.71
C HIS A 3 36.56 -19.39 -8.15
N LYS A 4 36.61 -20.45 -7.33
CA LYS A 4 35.49 -20.98 -6.54
C LYS A 4 35.22 -20.02 -5.38
N VAL A 5 34.14 -19.24 -5.44
CA VAL A 5 33.70 -18.37 -4.34
C VAL A 5 32.94 -19.22 -3.32
N LYS A 6 33.39 -19.19 -2.05
CA LYS A 6 32.71 -19.84 -0.93
C LYS A 6 31.43 -19.06 -0.55
N PRO A 7 30.30 -19.73 -0.27
CA PRO A 7 29.13 -19.06 0.30
C PRO A 7 29.41 -18.63 1.75
N GLY A 8 29.13 -17.36 2.04
CA GLY A 8 29.25 -16.76 3.37
C GLY A 8 28.15 -17.24 4.31
N ALA A 9 28.52 -17.42 5.58
CA ALA A 9 27.62 -17.84 6.65
C ALA A 9 26.52 -16.78 6.93
N PRO A 10 25.30 -17.20 7.32
CA PRO A 10 24.24 -16.27 7.69
C PRO A 10 24.58 -15.55 9.01
N PRO A 11 24.20 -14.26 9.15
CA PRO A 11 24.43 -13.49 10.36
C PRO A 11 23.61 -14.02 11.55
N ALA A 12 24.23 -13.95 12.73
CA ALA A 12 23.66 -14.37 14.00
C ALA A 12 22.41 -13.55 14.37
N ARG A 13 21.36 -14.24 14.81
CA ARG A 13 20.11 -13.67 15.36
C ARG A 13 20.43 -13.02 16.71
N SER A 14 20.40 -11.69 16.76
CA SER A 14 20.47 -10.93 18.02
C SER A 14 19.20 -11.16 18.84
N THR A 15 19.38 -11.66 20.06
CA THR A 15 18.36 -11.76 21.11
C THR A 15 18.63 -10.71 22.18
N ASP A 16 18.47 -9.44 21.82
CA ASP A 16 18.25 -8.37 22.80
C ASP A 16 16.74 -8.32 23.05
N GLY A 17 16.21 -8.69 24.21
CA GLY A 17 16.58 -8.16 25.51
C GLY A 17 15.44 -7.24 25.94
N ASN A 18 14.30 -7.85 26.31
CA ASN A 18 13.13 -7.15 26.84
C ASN A 18 13.51 -6.53 28.19
N LYS A 19 13.89 -5.25 28.18
CA LYS A 19 14.22 -4.50 29.40
C LYS A 19 12.94 -4.04 30.07
N ASN A 20 12.74 -4.59 31.25
CA ASN A 20 11.75 -4.22 32.25
C ASN A 20 11.60 -2.68 32.36
N LEU A 21 10.36 -2.21 32.21
CA LEU A 21 9.93 -0.90 32.69
C LEU A 21 9.73 -0.99 34.20
N GLU A 22 10.78 -0.67 34.95
CA GLU A 22 10.71 -0.39 36.38
C GLU A 22 10.08 1.01 36.59
N PHE A 23 8.96 1.06 37.30
CA PHE A 23 8.35 2.29 37.81
C PHE A 23 8.77 2.51 39.26
N PRO A 24 9.56 3.55 39.59
CA PRO A 24 9.85 3.91 40.98
C PRO A 24 8.76 4.86 41.52
N GLY A 25 8.31 4.61 42.76
CA GLY A 25 7.62 5.64 43.55
C GLY A 25 6.35 5.19 44.26
N GLN A 26 6.42 4.21 45.16
CA GLN A 26 5.38 4.04 46.19
C GLN A 26 5.68 4.99 47.35
N ALA A 27 4.98 6.12 47.38
CA ALA A 27 4.90 6.99 48.55
C ALA A 27 3.84 6.45 49.53
N LEU A 28 4.26 6.33 50.78
CA LEU A 28 3.51 5.94 51.97
C LEU A 28 2.30 6.86 52.18
N TYR A 29 1.09 6.29 52.15
CA TYR A 29 -0.11 6.96 52.66
C TYR A 29 -0.50 6.41 54.04
N PRO A 30 -0.93 7.27 54.99
CA PRO A 30 -1.35 6.85 56.31
C PRO A 30 -2.67 6.07 56.27
N LYS A 31 -2.72 5.04 57.11
CA LYS A 31 -3.84 4.12 57.32
C LYS A 31 -4.98 4.86 58.03
N ALA A 32 -5.90 5.45 57.28
CA ALA A 32 -7.14 5.99 57.83
C ALA A 32 -8.08 4.84 58.22
N ALA A 33 -8.54 4.87 59.48
CA ALA A 33 -9.44 3.88 60.04
C ALA A 33 -10.79 3.85 59.29
N MET A 34 -11.14 2.67 58.77
CA MET A 34 -12.43 2.40 58.14
C MET A 34 -13.52 2.23 59.20
N THR A 35 -14.34 3.25 59.38
CA THR A 35 -15.67 3.12 59.96
C THR A 35 -16.56 2.40 58.94
N LYS A 36 -16.87 1.12 59.18
CA LYS A 36 -17.84 0.34 58.39
C LYS A 36 -19.24 0.91 58.61
N GLN A 37 -19.67 1.84 57.76
CA GLN A 37 -21.09 2.07 57.52
C GLN A 37 -21.50 1.19 56.34
N ALA A 38 -22.15 0.07 56.65
CA ALA A 38 -22.84 -0.75 55.66
C ALA A 38 -24.03 0.06 55.12
N GLN A 39 -23.78 0.87 54.09
CA GLN A 39 -24.85 1.41 53.27
C GLN A 39 -25.38 0.25 52.41
N SER A 40 -26.61 -0.17 52.71
CA SER A 40 -27.38 -1.04 51.82
C SER A 40 -27.33 -0.47 50.40
N PRO A 41 -27.07 -1.29 49.36
CA PRO A 41 -27.01 -0.79 48.00
C PRO A 41 -28.37 -0.19 47.66
N ALA A 42 -28.42 1.14 47.54
CA ALA A 42 -29.60 1.81 47.03
C ALA A 42 -29.81 1.28 45.61
N ALA A 43 -30.87 0.49 45.43
CA ALA A 43 -31.24 -0.07 44.14
C ALA A 43 -31.42 1.10 43.16
N THR A 44 -30.39 1.32 42.33
CA THR A 44 -30.37 2.40 41.37
C THR A 44 -31.35 1.99 40.28
N LYS A 45 -32.58 2.50 40.34
CA LYS A 45 -33.58 2.29 39.31
C LYS A 45 -33.08 3.02 38.06
N THR A 46 -32.31 2.32 37.23
CA THR A 46 -31.94 2.80 35.90
C THR A 46 -33.24 3.02 35.15
N SER A 47 -33.59 4.27 34.87
CA SER A 47 -34.84 4.56 34.18
C SER A 47 -34.77 3.99 32.77
N ALA A 48 -35.87 3.41 32.29
CA ALA A 48 -35.94 2.90 30.92
C ALA A 48 -35.55 3.98 29.88
N LEU A 49 -35.77 5.26 30.20
CA LEU A 49 -35.34 6.41 29.40
C LEU A 49 -33.82 6.49 29.23
N ALA A 50 -33.04 6.17 30.27
CA ALA A 50 -31.58 6.15 30.17
C ALA A 50 -31.07 5.01 29.28
N VAL A 51 -31.73 3.84 29.33
CA VAL A 51 -31.40 2.69 28.46
C VAL A 51 -31.73 3.00 27.01
N TRP A 52 -32.92 3.52 26.72
CA TRP A 52 -33.32 3.90 25.35
C TRP A 52 -32.49 5.04 24.78
N GLY A 53 -32.12 6.03 25.60
CA GLY A 53 -31.21 7.11 25.19
C GLY A 53 -29.84 6.59 24.74
N LEU A 54 -29.28 5.60 25.46
CA LEU A 54 -28.00 4.98 25.09
C LEU A 54 -28.11 4.14 23.81
N VAL A 55 -29.21 3.40 23.63
CA VAL A 55 -29.48 2.63 22.40
C VAL A 55 -29.60 3.55 21.18
N LEU A 56 -30.32 4.67 21.30
CA LEU A 56 -30.45 5.63 20.19
C LEU A 56 -29.11 6.27 19.85
N LEU A 57 -28.31 6.67 20.85
CA LEU A 57 -26.98 7.24 20.63
C LEU A 57 -26.04 6.27 19.92
N THR A 58 -26.02 5.00 20.33
CA THR A 58 -25.17 3.97 19.70
C THR A 58 -25.63 3.64 18.28
N ALA A 59 -26.95 3.56 18.04
CA ALA A 59 -27.51 3.37 16.71
C ALA A 59 -27.20 4.55 15.77
N LEU A 60 -27.32 5.79 16.26
CA LEU A 60 -26.92 6.98 15.52
C LEU A 60 -25.42 7.02 15.22
N ALA A 61 -24.57 6.66 16.19
CA ALA A 61 -23.12 6.60 15.98
C ALA A 61 -22.75 5.53 14.94
N ALA A 62 -23.36 4.33 15.03
CA ALA A 62 -23.17 3.27 14.05
C ALA A 62 -23.64 3.69 12.65
N TRP A 63 -24.82 4.31 12.54
CA TRP A 63 -25.35 4.85 11.29
C TRP A 63 -24.39 5.87 10.66
N HIS A 64 -23.91 6.86 11.42
CA HIS A 64 -22.98 7.86 10.92
C HIS A 64 -21.66 7.23 10.46
N PHE A 65 -21.13 6.26 11.21
CA PHE A 65 -19.92 5.54 10.81
C PHE A 65 -20.13 4.78 9.49
N THR A 66 -21.25 4.04 9.34
CA THR A 66 -21.53 3.29 8.11
C THR A 66 -21.88 4.18 6.91
N ALA A 67 -22.66 5.24 7.12
CA ALA A 67 -23.17 6.09 6.05
C ALA A 67 -22.15 7.11 5.55
N CYS A 68 -21.21 7.55 6.40
CA CYS A 68 -20.23 8.56 6.03
C CYS A 68 -18.83 7.98 5.79
N PHE A 69 -18.39 7.00 6.57
CA PHE A 69 -16.99 6.54 6.52
C PHE A 69 -16.75 5.49 5.42
N LEU A 70 -17.69 4.56 5.21
CA LEU A 70 -17.54 3.53 4.18
C LEU A 70 -17.54 4.11 2.74
N PRO A 71 -18.46 5.03 2.37
CA PRO A 71 -18.50 5.53 0.99
C PRO A 71 -17.24 6.30 0.59
N TRP A 72 -16.67 7.11 1.49
CA TRP A 72 -15.43 7.85 1.22
C TRP A 72 -14.30 6.87 0.91
N TYR A 73 -14.04 5.91 1.79
CA TYR A 73 -12.92 4.97 1.62
C TYR A 73 -13.04 4.17 0.32
N THR A 74 -14.26 3.77 -0.07
CA THR A 74 -14.49 3.08 -1.34
C THR A 74 -14.34 3.99 -2.56
N GLY A 75 -14.72 5.27 -2.44
CA GLY A 75 -14.62 6.25 -3.52
C GLY A 75 -13.19 6.55 -3.91
N GLN A 76 -12.33 6.85 -2.92
CA GLN A 76 -10.91 7.15 -3.18
C GLN A 76 -10.18 5.96 -3.82
N ARG A 77 -10.43 4.73 -3.34
CA ARG A 77 -9.83 3.53 -3.94
C ARG A 77 -10.28 3.34 -5.40
N ALA A 78 -11.57 3.56 -5.69
CA ALA A 78 -12.09 3.43 -7.05
C ALA A 78 -11.49 4.49 -7.99
N GLU A 79 -11.33 5.73 -7.51
CA GLU A 79 -10.70 6.82 -8.27
C GLU A 79 -9.23 6.52 -8.57
N HIS A 80 -8.46 6.08 -7.56
CA HIS A 80 -7.06 5.69 -7.75
C HIS A 80 -6.93 4.54 -8.77
N PHE A 81 -7.81 3.53 -8.68
CA PHE A 81 -7.83 2.42 -9.63
C PHE A 81 -8.12 2.90 -11.05
N ALA A 82 -9.15 3.74 -11.24
CA ALA A 82 -9.48 4.31 -12.54
C ALA A 82 -8.33 5.15 -13.12
N ARG A 83 -7.66 5.93 -12.27
CA ARG A 83 -6.50 6.73 -12.68
C ARG A 83 -5.33 5.84 -13.12
N ARG A 84 -5.04 4.77 -12.38
CA ARG A 84 -3.99 3.79 -12.74
C ARG A 84 -4.24 3.12 -14.07
N LEU A 85 -5.49 2.76 -14.39
CA LEU A 85 -5.83 2.20 -15.70
C LEU A 85 -5.59 3.19 -16.83
N HIS A 86 -5.98 4.45 -16.63
CA HIS A 86 -5.74 5.52 -17.59
C HIS A 86 -4.23 5.75 -17.82
N ASP A 87 -3.46 5.84 -16.73
CA ASP A 87 -2.02 6.05 -16.77
C ASP A 87 -1.29 4.88 -17.44
N LEU A 88 -1.63 3.63 -17.09
CA LEU A 88 -1.10 2.42 -17.74
C LEU A 88 -1.43 2.38 -19.24
N SER A 89 -2.64 2.76 -19.64
CA SER A 89 -3.01 2.82 -21.06
C SER A 89 -2.18 3.86 -21.81
N SER A 90 -1.92 5.01 -21.18
CA SER A 90 -1.09 6.08 -21.76
C SER A 90 0.37 5.64 -21.89
N LEU A 91 0.92 4.99 -20.85
CA LEU A 91 2.26 4.41 -20.87
C LEU A 91 2.41 3.35 -21.97
N ARG A 92 1.43 2.43 -22.11
CA ARG A 92 1.43 1.42 -23.17
C ARG A 92 1.43 2.04 -24.57
N ALA A 93 0.61 3.07 -24.80
CA ALA A 93 0.57 3.77 -26.08
C ALA A 93 1.91 4.44 -26.39
N ALA A 94 2.50 5.15 -25.41
CA ALA A 94 3.80 5.78 -25.56
C ALA A 94 4.93 4.78 -25.84
N LEU A 95 4.91 3.61 -25.19
CA LEU A 95 5.85 2.52 -25.48
C LEU A 95 5.68 1.97 -26.90
N ALA A 96 4.45 1.87 -27.39
CA ALA A 96 4.17 1.45 -28.76
C ALA A 96 4.71 2.46 -29.77
N ASP A 97 4.50 3.76 -29.54
CA ASP A 97 5.01 4.83 -30.40
C ASP A 97 6.55 4.89 -30.37
N TYR A 98 7.16 4.72 -29.19
CA TYR A 98 8.61 4.61 -29.04
C TYR A 98 9.17 3.44 -29.86
N HIS A 99 8.55 2.27 -29.75
CA HIS A 99 8.95 1.10 -30.51
C HIS A 99 8.74 1.29 -32.01
N ALA A 100 7.65 1.92 -32.44
CA ALA A 100 7.41 2.23 -33.85
C ALA A 100 8.49 3.14 -34.43
N LYS A 101 8.98 4.12 -33.65
CA LYS A 101 10.02 5.06 -34.08
C LYS A 101 11.41 4.45 -34.09
N TYR A 102 11.78 3.71 -33.03
CA TYR A 102 13.16 3.27 -32.81
C TYR A 102 13.40 1.78 -33.08
N GLY A 103 12.34 1.00 -33.35
CA GLY A 103 12.41 -0.44 -33.59
C GLY A 103 12.78 -1.27 -32.35
N ARG A 104 12.67 -0.69 -31.15
CA ARG A 104 12.98 -1.31 -29.85
C ARG A 104 12.26 -0.59 -28.72
N TYR A 105 12.06 -1.25 -27.59
CA TYR A 105 11.60 -0.62 -26.34
C TYR A 105 12.77 0.05 -25.56
N PRO A 106 12.49 0.94 -24.60
CA PRO A 106 13.50 1.40 -23.65
C PRO A 106 14.06 0.22 -22.83
N ALA A 107 15.38 0.16 -22.65
CA ALA A 107 16.01 -0.95 -21.94
C ALA A 107 16.58 -0.49 -20.60
N ASN A 108 16.41 -1.31 -19.55
CA ASN A 108 16.95 -1.04 -18.23
C ASN A 108 17.39 -2.34 -17.53
N ALA A 109 18.17 -2.22 -16.45
CA ALA A 109 18.79 -3.37 -15.78
C ALA A 109 17.80 -4.25 -14.98
N GLY A 110 16.60 -3.74 -14.70
CA GLY A 110 15.58 -4.40 -13.89
C GLY A 110 14.38 -3.48 -13.71
N PHE A 111 13.44 -3.85 -12.83
CA PHE A 111 12.31 -2.97 -12.51
C PHE A 111 12.80 -1.65 -11.88
N ASP A 112 12.41 -0.53 -12.48
CA ASP A 112 12.63 0.82 -11.93
C ASP A 112 11.31 1.61 -11.97
N GLY A 113 11.22 2.63 -11.13
CA GLY A 113 10.02 3.42 -10.92
C GLY A 113 10.32 4.85 -10.45
N ALA A 114 9.26 5.62 -10.23
CA ALA A 114 9.34 7.00 -9.75
C ALA A 114 9.97 7.14 -8.35
N ILE A 115 10.02 6.09 -7.56
CA ILE A 115 10.52 6.05 -6.20
C ILE A 115 11.71 5.09 -6.15
N GLY A 116 12.88 5.64 -5.85
CA GLY A 116 14.09 4.85 -5.72
C GLY A 116 14.16 4.07 -4.40
N PRO A 117 15.15 3.18 -4.21
CA PRO A 117 15.23 2.28 -3.06
C PRO A 117 15.33 2.96 -1.70
N LYS A 118 15.72 4.26 -1.64
CA LYS A 118 15.78 5.04 -0.40
C LYS A 118 14.58 5.98 -0.23
N GLY A 119 13.55 5.83 -1.07
CA GLY A 119 12.34 6.67 -1.06
C GLY A 119 12.49 7.99 -1.80
N GLU A 120 13.60 8.22 -2.50
CA GLU A 120 13.82 9.41 -3.32
C GLU A 120 12.88 9.42 -4.54
N THR A 121 12.33 10.59 -4.87
CA THR A 121 11.44 10.74 -6.03
C THR A 121 12.23 11.12 -7.29
N LYS A 122 12.02 10.38 -8.38
CA LYS A 122 12.50 10.60 -9.74
C LYS A 122 11.30 10.99 -10.62
N ASN A 123 11.31 12.20 -11.16
CA ASN A 123 10.23 12.65 -12.07
C ASN A 123 10.40 12.10 -13.49
N ASP A 124 11.59 11.59 -13.80
CA ASP A 124 12.08 11.12 -15.09
C ASP A 124 12.47 9.64 -15.03
N TRP A 125 11.72 8.82 -14.29
CA TRP A 125 12.02 7.39 -14.06
C TRP A 125 11.97 6.50 -15.31
N LEU A 126 11.45 7.02 -16.42
CA LEU A 126 11.49 6.40 -17.75
C LEU A 126 11.77 7.51 -18.80
N PRO A 127 12.99 8.07 -18.78
CA PRO A 127 13.30 9.35 -19.40
C PRO A 127 13.11 9.32 -20.93
N GLU A 128 13.23 8.16 -21.56
CA GLU A 128 13.09 7.99 -23.00
C GLU A 128 11.66 8.19 -23.52
N LEU A 129 10.65 8.11 -22.65
CA LEU A 129 9.26 8.42 -23.01
C LEU A 129 8.88 9.87 -22.71
N ALA A 130 9.55 10.51 -21.75
CA ALA A 130 9.21 11.84 -21.31
C ALA A 130 9.48 12.90 -22.39
N GLY A 131 8.60 13.90 -22.48
CA GLY A 131 8.67 14.98 -23.46
C GLY A 131 8.07 14.60 -24.81
N GLU A 132 8.70 13.67 -25.53
CA GLU A 132 8.30 13.34 -26.91
C GLU A 132 7.04 12.47 -26.97
N PHE A 133 7.00 11.37 -26.21
CA PHE A 133 5.90 10.38 -26.26
C PHE A 133 4.85 10.62 -25.18
N LEU A 134 5.27 11.22 -24.05
CA LEU A 134 4.39 11.65 -22.96
C LEU A 134 4.82 13.03 -22.48
N PRO A 135 3.91 14.00 -22.35
CA PRO A 135 4.25 15.33 -21.82
C PRO A 135 4.91 15.28 -20.43
N ALA A 136 4.46 14.33 -19.60
CA ALA A 136 5.05 14.01 -18.30
C ALA A 136 4.78 12.55 -17.95
N LEU A 137 5.69 11.91 -17.22
CA LEU A 137 5.47 10.57 -16.70
C LEU A 137 4.45 10.59 -15.57
N PRO A 138 3.45 9.69 -15.57
CA PRO A 138 2.50 9.61 -14.48
C PRO A 138 3.17 9.09 -13.19
N ARG A 139 2.60 9.46 -12.05
CA ARG A 139 2.93 8.94 -10.72
C ARG A 139 1.72 8.24 -10.14
N ASP A 140 1.93 7.19 -9.35
CA ASP A 140 0.83 6.49 -8.70
C ASP A 140 -0.01 7.48 -7.86
N PRO A 141 -1.34 7.51 -8.02
CA PRO A 141 -2.22 8.48 -7.36
C PRO A 141 -2.23 8.36 -5.83
N ALA A 142 -1.74 7.24 -5.26
CA ALA A 142 -1.58 7.13 -3.81
C ALA A 142 -0.47 8.04 -3.26
N GLY A 143 0.43 8.56 -4.11
CA GLY A 143 1.43 9.56 -3.71
C GLY A 143 2.43 9.08 -2.65
N THR A 144 2.63 7.78 -2.53
CA THR A 144 3.52 7.16 -1.54
C THR A 144 5.01 7.38 -1.87
N SER A 145 5.84 7.23 -0.85
CA SER A 145 7.31 7.19 -0.92
C SER A 145 7.86 5.76 -0.76
N ASP A 146 6.96 4.77 -0.79
CA ASP A 146 7.29 3.35 -0.70
C ASP A 146 7.71 2.84 -2.09
N PRO A 147 8.96 2.36 -2.28
CA PRO A 147 9.43 1.89 -3.57
C PRO A 147 8.68 0.63 -4.06
N ASP A 148 7.97 -0.07 -3.19
CA ASP A 148 7.15 -1.22 -3.56
C ASP A 148 5.72 -0.83 -3.94
N LYS A 149 5.35 0.46 -3.95
CA LYS A 149 3.97 0.91 -4.23
C LYS A 149 3.92 2.00 -5.28
N GLN A 150 4.11 1.63 -6.54
CA GLN A 150 4.23 2.57 -7.64
C GLN A 150 4.04 1.89 -8.99
N TYR A 151 4.12 2.68 -10.07
CA TYR A 151 4.38 2.14 -11.40
C TYR A 151 5.82 1.65 -11.48
N LEU A 152 6.02 0.45 -12.02
CA LEU A 152 7.34 -0.12 -12.28
C LEU A 152 7.45 -0.53 -13.74
N TYR A 153 8.58 -0.21 -14.36
CA TYR A 153 8.93 -0.58 -15.73
C TYR A 153 10.17 -1.46 -15.76
N HIS A 154 10.12 -2.51 -16.58
CA HIS A 154 11.30 -3.24 -17.02
C HIS A 154 11.22 -3.51 -18.52
N GLY A 155 12.34 -3.35 -19.24
CA GLY A 155 12.47 -3.68 -20.66
C GLY A 155 13.89 -4.10 -21.02
N ASP A 156 14.02 -4.98 -22.01
CA ASP A 156 15.32 -5.45 -22.53
C ASP A 156 15.61 -4.94 -23.96
N GLY A 157 14.68 -4.14 -24.52
CA GLY A 157 14.74 -3.62 -25.87
C GLY A 157 13.88 -4.39 -26.87
N ALA A 158 13.62 -5.67 -26.66
CA ALA A 158 12.71 -6.48 -27.48
C ALA A 158 11.33 -6.63 -26.82
N ASP A 159 11.33 -6.83 -25.51
CA ASP A 159 10.17 -7.05 -24.67
C ASP A 159 10.13 -6.01 -23.53
N TYR A 160 8.94 -5.80 -22.97
CA TYR A 160 8.76 -4.94 -21.79
C TYR A 160 7.63 -5.43 -20.88
N LYS A 161 7.69 -5.04 -19.61
CA LYS A 161 6.60 -5.13 -18.65
C LYS A 161 6.46 -3.81 -17.89
N ILE A 162 5.26 -3.23 -17.91
CA ILE A 162 4.88 -2.06 -17.11
C ILE A 162 3.73 -2.46 -16.19
N ILE A 163 3.90 -2.24 -14.89
CA ILE A 163 2.94 -2.69 -13.87
C ILE A 163 2.66 -1.61 -12.84
N VAL A 164 1.48 -1.67 -12.26
CA VAL A 164 1.19 -1.15 -10.93
C VAL A 164 1.62 -2.22 -9.93
N HIS A 165 2.49 -1.87 -8.99
CA HIS A 165 2.96 -2.77 -7.95
C HIS A 165 2.42 -2.36 -6.57
N GLY A 166 1.99 -3.32 -5.76
CA GLY A 166 1.70 -3.12 -4.33
C GLY A 166 0.52 -2.17 -4.00
N SER A 167 -0.33 -1.85 -4.97
CA SER A 167 -1.40 -0.86 -4.85
C SER A 167 -2.60 -1.28 -3.97
N GLY A 168 -2.74 -2.57 -3.67
CA GLY A 168 -3.80 -3.12 -2.83
C GLY A 168 -5.19 -3.16 -3.47
N ASP A 169 -5.31 -2.88 -4.77
CA ASP A 169 -6.56 -2.90 -5.55
C ASP A 169 -6.59 -3.98 -6.64
N CYS A 170 -5.70 -4.98 -6.58
CA CYS A 170 -5.73 -6.12 -7.50
C CYS A 170 -7.10 -6.81 -7.58
N ALA A 171 -7.85 -6.91 -6.47
CA ALA A 171 -9.19 -7.51 -6.52
C ALA A 171 -10.13 -6.80 -7.52
N LEU A 172 -9.96 -5.48 -7.71
CA LEU A 172 -10.66 -4.71 -8.73
C LEU A 172 -10.13 -5.05 -10.13
N ALA A 173 -8.79 -5.08 -10.30
CA ALA A 173 -8.14 -5.47 -11.55
C ALA A 173 -8.59 -6.87 -12.01
N ARG A 174 -8.52 -7.87 -11.14
CA ARG A 174 -8.94 -9.26 -11.44
C ARG A 174 -10.40 -9.35 -11.86
N LYS A 175 -11.28 -8.54 -11.27
CA LYS A 175 -12.70 -8.53 -11.58
C LYS A 175 -13.00 -7.84 -12.92
N ALA A 176 -12.35 -6.70 -13.20
CA ALA A 176 -12.65 -5.87 -14.35
C ALA A 176 -11.80 -6.18 -15.59
N HIS A 177 -10.53 -6.54 -15.37
CA HIS A 177 -9.47 -6.73 -16.36
C HIS A 177 -8.57 -7.92 -15.97
N PRO A 178 -9.09 -9.16 -15.96
CA PRO A 178 -8.33 -10.33 -15.52
C PRO A 178 -7.05 -10.57 -16.35
N ASP A 179 -7.03 -10.13 -17.59
CA ASP A 179 -5.88 -10.18 -18.52
C ASP A 179 -4.72 -9.28 -18.10
N MET A 180 -4.97 -8.25 -17.28
CA MET A 180 -3.93 -7.36 -16.78
C MET A 180 -3.24 -7.89 -15.52
N VAL A 181 -3.75 -8.94 -14.86
CA VAL A 181 -3.16 -9.45 -13.61
C VAL A 181 -1.82 -10.11 -13.91
N ASP A 182 -0.75 -9.63 -13.26
CA ASP A 182 0.61 -10.15 -13.49
C ASP A 182 0.69 -11.62 -13.06
N PRO A 183 0.96 -12.56 -13.99
CA PRO A 183 0.97 -13.99 -13.68
C PRO A 183 2.10 -14.39 -12.73
N THR A 184 3.21 -13.65 -12.70
CA THR A 184 4.34 -13.91 -11.79
C THR A 184 4.03 -13.44 -10.37
N ARG A 185 3.23 -12.37 -10.24
CA ARG A 185 2.96 -11.66 -8.98
C ARG A 185 1.48 -11.76 -8.66
N ASP A 186 0.98 -12.98 -8.44
CA ASP A 186 -0.44 -13.24 -8.22
C ASP A 186 -1.04 -12.30 -7.17
N CYS A 187 -1.85 -11.37 -7.67
CA CYS A 187 -2.47 -10.28 -6.93
C CYS A 187 -1.60 -9.26 -6.21
N TRP A 188 -0.33 -9.18 -6.57
CA TRP A 188 0.61 -8.14 -6.13
C TRP A 188 0.85 -7.07 -7.19
N ALA A 189 0.57 -7.38 -8.46
CA ALA A 189 0.70 -6.43 -9.55
C ALA A 189 -0.33 -6.67 -10.68
N TYR A 190 -0.56 -5.63 -11.47
CA TYR A 190 -1.29 -5.71 -12.73
C TYR A 190 -0.75 -4.66 -13.71
N GLY A 191 -0.89 -4.89 -15.01
CA GLY A 191 -0.33 -3.99 -16.01
C GLY A 191 -0.38 -4.52 -17.43
N PHE A 192 0.60 -4.11 -18.23
CA PHE A 192 0.77 -4.54 -19.62
C PHE A 192 2.18 -5.06 -19.83
N TRP A 193 2.30 -6.07 -20.68
CA TRP A 193 3.60 -6.63 -21.07
C TRP A 193 3.52 -7.24 -22.46
N THR A 194 4.68 -7.36 -23.10
CA THR A 194 4.84 -8.19 -24.29
C THR A 194 4.93 -9.67 -23.91
N PRO A 195 4.67 -10.62 -24.84
CA PRO A 195 4.69 -12.04 -24.52
C PRO A 195 5.99 -12.54 -23.89
N GLY A 196 7.16 -12.05 -24.33
CA GLY A 196 8.46 -12.47 -23.78
C GLY A 196 8.71 -11.98 -22.35
N ALA A 197 8.00 -10.94 -21.92
CA ALA A 197 8.10 -10.37 -20.58
C ALA A 197 7.10 -10.93 -19.56
N ALA A 198 6.19 -11.83 -19.97
CA ALA A 198 5.12 -12.32 -19.11
C ALA A 198 5.61 -12.94 -17.80
N ASN A 199 6.76 -13.62 -17.80
CA ASN A 199 7.32 -14.31 -16.63
C ASN A 199 8.40 -13.52 -15.87
N TRP A 200 8.61 -12.24 -16.21
CA TRP A 200 9.50 -11.35 -15.45
C TRP A 200 8.86 -10.94 -14.12
#